data_AF-H6RJW2-F1
#
_entry.id   AF-H6RJW2-F1
#
_cell.length_a   1.000
_cell.length_b   1.000
_cell.length_c   1.000
_cell.angle_alpha   90.00
_cell.angle_beta   90.00
_cell.angle_gamma   90.00
#
_symmetry.space_group_name_H-M   'P 1'
#
loop_
_entity.id
_entity.type
_entity.pdbx_description
1 polymer ?
#
loop_
_entity_poly.entity_id
_entity_poly.type
_entity_poly.pdbx_seq_one_letter_code
_entity_poly.pdbx_strand_id
1 'polypeptide(L)'
;MAARRGPVFAATYLASHDGSVRQVDVRPLDPGTPDRTRLVGRTALTDVAFGETTITREVMQPGWRWSDDVKPVVGTDLCQAGHRLYIVSGRMQVVMEDADLKLGEGDAVVIPPGHDAWTVGDDPCALVDFSGDYSHLIAAGDAYRRMAEPARPSRGHRGIRTDAVAELRADARAGRLDGAAVEIVLSAVSRRSRRLSGPAGLTPRETEVLVLIATGASAKQVARMLGITPKTAATHIERIYAKIAVTSRAAATRFAIHHGLIDPVC
;
A
#
# COMPACT_ATOMS: atom_id res chain seq x y z
N MET A 1 -28.11 15.05 -18.02
CA MET A 1 -27.09 14.06 -17.63
C MET A 1 -26.46 14.53 -16.33
N ALA A 2 -26.92 13.98 -15.20
CA ALA A 2 -26.52 14.42 -13.86
C ALA A 2 -25.21 13.75 -13.42
N ALA A 3 -24.22 14.55 -13.07
CA ALA A 3 -23.01 14.10 -12.38
C ALA A 3 -23.39 13.62 -10.97
N ARG A 4 -23.12 12.34 -10.67
CA ARG A 4 -23.25 11.81 -9.31
C ARG A 4 -22.18 12.44 -8.43
N ARG A 5 -22.55 13.45 -7.66
CA ARG A 5 -21.74 13.96 -6.54
C ARG A 5 -21.70 12.87 -5.47
N GLY A 6 -20.51 12.38 -5.14
CA GLY A 6 -20.30 11.52 -3.97
C GLY A 6 -20.63 12.26 -2.67
N PRO A 7 -20.87 11.55 -1.57
CA PRO A 7 -21.26 12.20 -0.32
C PRO A 7 -20.14 13.12 0.14
N VAL A 8 -20.47 14.41 0.19
CA VAL A 8 -19.68 15.43 0.86
C VAL A 8 -19.94 15.22 2.36
N PHE A 9 -18.91 14.84 3.11
CA PHE A 9 -18.95 14.85 4.57
C PHE A 9 -19.07 16.30 5.02
N ALA A 10 -20.30 16.76 5.28
CA ALA A 10 -20.53 17.98 6.02
C ALA A 10 -20.32 17.68 7.51
N ALA A 11 -19.08 17.86 7.98
CA ALA A 11 -18.80 17.90 9.40
C ALA A 11 -19.33 19.23 9.95
N THR A 12 -20.52 19.21 10.53
CA THR A 12 -20.98 20.27 11.41
C THR A 12 -21.17 19.67 12.79
N TYR A 13 -20.13 19.71 13.63
CA TYR A 13 -20.32 19.58 15.08
C TYR A 13 -20.14 20.97 15.69
N LEU A 14 -21.19 21.42 16.38
CA LEU A 14 -21.15 22.57 17.27
C LEU A 14 -20.44 22.14 18.56
N ALA A 15 -19.11 22.11 18.56
CA ALA A 15 -18.36 22.14 19.81
C ALA A 15 -18.43 23.57 20.35
N SER A 16 -18.92 23.75 21.58
CA SER A 16 -18.65 24.97 22.32
C SER A 16 -17.13 25.11 22.50
N HIS A 17 -16.63 26.34 22.50
CA HIS A 17 -15.20 26.66 22.56
C HIS A 17 -14.49 26.17 23.87
N ASP A 18 -15.20 25.47 24.75
CA ASP A 18 -14.74 24.97 26.05
C ASP A 18 -14.49 23.44 26.09
N GLY A 19 -14.71 22.71 24.99
CA GLY A 19 -14.46 21.27 24.92
C GLY A 19 -15.43 20.40 25.72
N SER A 20 -16.54 20.94 26.20
CA SER A 20 -17.57 20.13 26.87
C SER A 20 -18.44 19.38 25.84
N VAL A 21 -18.50 18.04 25.94
CA VAL A 21 -19.48 17.22 25.22
C VAL A 21 -20.84 17.47 25.88
N ARG A 22 -21.67 18.32 25.28
CA ARG A 22 -22.97 18.73 25.84
C ARG A 22 -24.15 17.86 25.39
N GLN A 23 -23.92 16.89 24.50
CA GLN A 23 -24.96 16.01 23.97
C GLN A 23 -24.44 14.58 23.81
N VAL A 24 -25.24 13.61 24.24
CA VAL A 24 -24.98 12.18 24.03
C VAL A 24 -25.28 11.84 22.57
N ASP A 25 -24.26 11.33 21.85
CA ASP A 25 -24.38 10.82 20.48
C ASP A 25 -24.34 9.28 20.53
N VAL A 26 -25.39 8.64 20.03
CA VAL A 26 -25.53 7.18 20.02
C VAL A 26 -25.69 6.73 18.58
N ARG A 27 -24.75 5.91 18.11
CA ARG A 27 -24.79 5.32 16.78
C ARG A 27 -24.46 3.82 16.83
N PRO A 28 -25.25 2.98 16.15
CA PRO A 28 -25.03 1.53 16.15
C PRO A 28 -23.78 1.17 15.34
N LEU A 29 -22.95 0.29 15.89
CA LEU A 29 -21.79 -0.29 15.21
C LEU A 29 -22.15 -1.65 14.57
N ASP A 30 -23.28 -1.67 13.87
CA ASP A 30 -23.83 -2.85 13.18
C ASP A 30 -23.78 -2.63 11.65
N PRO A 31 -23.43 -3.64 10.84
CA PRO A 31 -23.47 -3.59 9.37
C PRO A 31 -24.74 -2.99 8.73
N GLY A 32 -25.90 -3.01 9.40
CA GLY A 32 -27.19 -2.55 8.84
C GLY A 32 -27.47 -1.05 8.89
N THR A 33 -26.73 -0.27 9.67
CA THR A 33 -26.94 1.20 9.87
C THR A 33 -25.67 2.09 9.89
N PRO A 34 -24.52 1.73 9.29
CA PRO A 34 -23.29 2.47 9.49
C PRO A 34 -23.09 3.65 8.54
N ASP A 35 -22.21 4.57 8.95
CA ASP A 35 -21.77 5.70 8.12
C ASP A 35 -21.01 5.17 6.89
N ARG A 36 -20.26 4.07 7.03
CA ARG A 36 -19.52 3.43 5.92
C ARG A 36 -19.24 1.95 6.18
N THR A 37 -19.65 1.09 5.24
CA THR A 37 -19.21 -0.31 5.17
C THR A 37 -18.26 -0.51 3.98
N ARG A 38 -17.15 -1.21 4.19
CA ARG A 38 -16.21 -1.61 3.13
C ARG A 38 -15.84 -3.08 3.24
N LEU A 39 -15.54 -3.69 2.09
CA LEU A 39 -14.90 -5.00 2.02
C LEU A 39 -13.48 -4.83 1.47
N VAL A 40 -12.49 -5.33 2.18
CA VAL A 40 -11.09 -5.35 1.75
C VAL A 40 -10.54 -6.75 1.93
N GLY A 41 -10.24 -7.42 0.81
CA GLY A 41 -9.95 -8.84 0.82
C GLY A 41 -11.05 -9.61 1.55
N ARG A 42 -10.67 -10.37 2.57
CA ARG A 42 -11.57 -11.10 3.48
C ARG A 42 -11.95 -10.35 4.77
N THR A 43 -11.77 -9.03 4.82
CA THR A 43 -12.20 -8.16 5.94
C THR A 43 -13.46 -7.38 5.59
N ALA A 44 -14.45 -7.41 6.47
CA ALA A 44 -15.54 -6.43 6.50
C ALA A 44 -15.25 -5.35 7.54
N LEU A 45 -15.32 -4.08 7.13
CA LEU A 45 -15.12 -2.90 7.97
C LEU A 45 -16.42 -2.12 8.08
N THR A 46 -16.79 -1.76 9.30
CA THR A 46 -17.97 -0.95 9.61
C THR A 46 -17.52 0.22 10.47
N ASP A 47 -17.51 1.42 9.90
CA ASP A 47 -17.04 2.64 10.57
C ASP A 47 -18.20 3.48 11.11
N VAL A 48 -18.01 4.04 12.30
CA VAL A 48 -18.87 5.07 12.88
C VAL A 48 -17.97 6.24 13.34
N ALA A 49 -18.25 7.44 12.83
CA ALA A 49 -17.36 8.60 13.01
C ALA A 49 -17.89 9.60 14.05
N PHE A 50 -17.25 9.70 15.21
CA PHE A 50 -17.53 10.67 16.28
C PHE A 50 -16.58 11.88 16.19
N GLY A 51 -16.91 12.84 15.32
CA GLY A 51 -16.04 14.01 15.09
C GLY A 51 -14.70 13.57 14.48
N GLU A 52 -13.60 13.79 15.20
CA GLU A 52 -12.25 13.38 14.77
C GLU A 52 -11.91 11.93 15.14
N THR A 53 -12.77 11.25 15.90
CA THR A 53 -12.58 9.85 16.29
C THR A 53 -13.41 8.92 15.40
N THR A 54 -12.84 7.80 14.98
CA THR A 54 -13.60 6.73 14.30
C THR A 54 -13.52 5.47 15.15
N ILE A 55 -14.68 4.87 15.42
CA ILE A 55 -14.76 3.51 15.97
C ILE A 55 -15.11 2.58 14.83
N THR A 56 -14.32 1.52 14.66
CA THR A 56 -14.47 0.57 13.56
C THR A 56 -14.76 -0.81 14.12
N ARG A 57 -15.80 -1.47 13.61
CA ARG A 57 -15.95 -2.91 13.77
C ARG A 57 -15.35 -3.62 12.56
N GLU A 58 -14.55 -4.63 12.85
CA GLU A 58 -13.88 -5.43 11.83
C GLU A 58 -14.28 -6.90 11.97
N VAL A 59 -14.52 -7.55 10.84
CA VAL A 59 -14.75 -9.00 10.78
C VAL A 59 -13.83 -9.59 9.72
N MET A 60 -12.88 -10.39 10.16
CA MET A 60 -11.93 -11.10 9.30
C MET A 60 -12.38 -12.55 9.14
N GLN A 61 -12.56 -12.99 7.90
CA GLN A 61 -12.97 -14.37 7.63
C GLN A 61 -11.85 -15.39 7.92
N PRO A 62 -12.16 -16.68 8.04
CA PRO A 62 -11.17 -17.73 8.23
C PRO A 62 -10.06 -17.70 7.16
N GLY A 63 -8.84 -17.94 7.62
CA GLY A 63 -7.61 -17.90 6.82
C GLY A 63 -7.18 -16.50 6.38
N TRP A 64 -7.87 -15.43 6.79
CA TRP A 64 -7.46 -14.05 6.53
C TRP A 64 -6.05 -13.80 7.07
N ARG A 65 -5.25 -13.07 6.31
CA ARG A 65 -3.92 -12.61 6.73
C ARG A 65 -3.66 -11.22 6.18
N TRP A 66 -3.13 -10.32 7.01
CA TRP A 66 -2.87 -8.94 6.60
C TRP A 66 -1.98 -8.87 5.35
N SER A 67 -0.91 -9.66 5.28
CA SER A 67 0.00 -9.73 4.13
C SER A 67 -0.67 -10.14 2.81
N ASP A 68 -1.79 -10.85 2.88
CA ASP A 68 -2.44 -11.45 1.72
C ASP A 68 -3.65 -10.63 1.30
N ASP A 69 -4.42 -10.14 2.27
CA ASP A 69 -5.70 -9.47 2.05
C ASP A 69 -5.59 -7.95 2.00
N VAL A 70 -4.63 -7.35 2.71
CA VAL A 70 -4.57 -5.89 2.95
C VAL A 70 -3.36 -5.25 2.30
N LYS A 71 -2.19 -5.87 2.41
CA LYS A 71 -0.97 -5.42 1.72
C LYS A 71 -1.18 -5.10 0.24
N PRO A 72 -1.97 -5.85 -0.56
CA PRO A 72 -2.22 -5.49 -1.96
C PRO A 72 -2.98 -4.17 -2.16
N VAL A 73 -3.66 -3.67 -1.14
CA VAL A 73 -4.35 -2.38 -1.14
C VAL A 73 -3.43 -1.26 -0.71
N VAL A 74 -2.75 -1.41 0.43
CA VAL A 74 -1.99 -0.32 1.07
C VAL A 74 -0.51 -0.27 0.68
N GLY A 75 0.05 -1.40 0.23
CA GLY A 75 1.40 -1.49 -0.33
C GLY A 75 2.56 -1.53 0.66
N THR A 76 2.31 -1.41 1.97
CA THR A 76 3.34 -1.55 3.01
C THR A 76 3.76 -3.02 3.17
N ASP A 77 4.94 -3.29 3.73
CA ASP A 77 5.42 -4.66 3.93
C ASP A 77 4.75 -5.35 5.14
N LEU A 78 4.39 -4.56 6.16
CA LEU A 78 3.65 -4.92 7.38
C LEU A 78 2.53 -3.90 7.63
N CYS A 79 1.56 -4.22 8.51
CA CYS A 79 0.56 -3.27 8.97
C CYS A 79 1.24 -2.09 9.68
N GLN A 80 0.83 -0.88 9.35
CA GLN A 80 1.37 0.36 9.94
C GLN A 80 0.31 1.15 10.72
N ALA A 81 -0.89 0.59 10.90
CA ALA A 81 -1.90 1.18 11.77
C ALA A 81 -1.54 0.90 13.23
N GLY A 82 -1.75 1.88 14.10
CA GLY A 82 -1.67 1.68 15.55
C GLY A 82 -3.04 1.28 16.07
N HIS A 83 -3.19 0.06 16.55
CA HIS A 83 -4.51 -0.45 16.93
C HIS A 83 -4.76 -0.37 18.44
N ARG A 84 -6.00 -0.10 18.81
CA ARG A 84 -6.53 -0.21 20.17
C ARG A 84 -7.78 -1.08 20.08
N LEU A 85 -7.61 -2.39 20.29
CA LEU A 85 -8.60 -3.40 19.92
C LEU A 85 -9.26 -4.04 21.14
N TYR A 86 -10.51 -4.42 20.96
CA TYR A 86 -11.19 -5.42 21.78
C TYR A 86 -11.69 -6.56 20.89
N ILE A 87 -11.29 -7.81 21.19
CA ILE A 87 -11.72 -8.99 20.43
C ILE A 87 -13.11 -9.41 20.91
N VAL A 88 -14.09 -9.29 20.02
CA VAL A 88 -15.50 -9.63 20.29
C VAL A 88 -15.74 -11.13 20.17
N SER A 89 -15.11 -11.78 19.19
CA SER A 89 -15.24 -13.23 18.97
C SER A 89 -14.12 -13.77 18.10
N GLY A 90 -13.86 -15.07 18.21
CA GLY A 90 -12.84 -15.75 17.40
C GLY A 90 -11.43 -15.52 17.93
N ARG A 91 -10.44 -15.83 17.10
CA ARG A 91 -9.02 -15.77 17.48
C ARG A 91 -8.18 -15.23 16.34
N MET A 92 -7.09 -14.56 16.71
CA MET A 92 -6.07 -14.14 15.76
C MET A 92 -4.67 -14.29 16.34
N GLN A 93 -3.72 -14.39 15.45
CA GLN A 93 -2.29 -14.35 15.74
C GLN A 93 -1.77 -13.00 15.29
N VAL A 94 -0.98 -12.36 16.13
CA VAL A 94 -0.25 -11.13 15.81
C VAL A 94 1.23 -11.42 15.95
N VAL A 95 2.01 -11.06 14.93
CA VAL A 95 3.46 -11.23 14.93
C VAL A 95 4.15 -9.92 14.57
N MET A 96 5.18 -9.61 15.34
CA MET A 96 6.05 -8.45 15.23
C MET A 96 7.50 -8.92 15.34
N GLU A 97 8.47 -8.01 15.17
CA GLU A 97 9.89 -8.34 15.37
C GLU A 97 10.16 -8.93 16.76
N ASP A 98 9.55 -8.35 17.80
CA ASP A 98 9.78 -8.72 19.20
C ASP A 98 8.60 -9.43 19.88
N ALA A 99 7.55 -9.80 19.13
CA ALA A 99 6.33 -10.36 19.72
C ALA A 99 5.63 -11.39 18.83
N ASP A 100 5.10 -12.45 19.45
CA ASP A 100 4.29 -13.51 18.83
C ASP A 100 3.13 -13.83 19.78
N LEU A 101 1.98 -13.20 19.55
CA LEU A 101 0.84 -13.19 20.47
C LEU A 101 -0.42 -13.80 19.84
N LYS A 102 -1.00 -14.78 20.55
CA LYS A 102 -2.34 -15.30 20.26
C LYS A 102 -3.36 -14.51 21.06
N LEU A 103 -4.30 -13.90 20.35
CA LEU A 103 -5.40 -13.14 20.92
C LEU A 103 -6.70 -13.91 20.71
N GLY A 104 -7.61 -13.79 21.66
CA GLY A 104 -8.93 -14.39 21.62
C GLY A 104 -10.00 -13.49 22.20
N GLU A 105 -11.24 -13.98 22.15
CA GLU A 105 -12.42 -13.32 22.71
C GLU A 105 -12.18 -12.78 24.13
N GLY A 106 -12.55 -11.50 24.33
CA GLY A 106 -12.40 -10.79 25.60
C GLY A 106 -11.06 -10.05 25.77
N ASP A 107 -10.07 -10.30 24.91
CA ASP A 107 -8.79 -9.60 24.99
C ASP A 107 -8.92 -8.14 24.54
N ALA A 108 -8.39 -7.23 25.36
CA ALA A 108 -8.14 -5.85 25.00
C ALA A 108 -6.63 -5.65 24.77
N VAL A 109 -6.25 -5.12 23.61
CA VAL A 109 -4.84 -5.06 23.19
C VAL A 109 -4.51 -3.75 22.49
N VAL A 110 -3.28 -3.26 22.72
CA VAL A 110 -2.68 -2.20 21.92
C VAL A 110 -1.61 -2.83 21.03
N ILE A 111 -1.76 -2.68 19.72
CA ILE A 111 -0.80 -3.22 18.74
C ILE A 111 -0.11 -2.06 18.05
N PRO A 112 1.21 -1.87 18.24
CA PRO A 112 1.94 -0.81 17.56
C PRO A 112 2.10 -1.10 16.06
N PRO A 113 2.39 -0.07 15.24
CA PRO A 113 2.77 -0.26 13.84
C PRO A 113 3.93 -1.25 13.69
N GLY A 114 3.96 -2.02 12.59
CA GLY A 114 5.03 -2.97 12.28
C GLY A 114 4.70 -4.42 12.59
N HIS A 115 3.48 -4.86 12.30
CA HIS A 115 3.03 -6.23 12.56
C HIS A 115 2.37 -6.89 11.34
N ASP A 116 2.36 -8.22 11.34
CA ASP A 116 1.47 -9.03 10.52
C ASP A 116 0.46 -9.70 11.44
N ALA A 117 -0.72 -10.03 10.91
CA ALA A 117 -1.74 -10.70 11.69
C ALA A 117 -2.59 -11.63 10.82
N TRP A 118 -3.11 -12.69 11.41
CA TRP A 118 -3.99 -13.64 10.73
C TRP A 118 -5.01 -14.26 11.67
N THR A 119 -6.15 -14.69 11.11
CA THR A 119 -7.15 -15.44 11.88
C THR A 119 -6.65 -16.85 12.20
N VAL A 120 -7.05 -17.38 13.36
CA VAL A 120 -6.65 -18.71 13.83
C VAL A 120 -7.88 -19.59 13.98
N GLY A 121 -7.89 -20.73 13.29
CA GLY A 121 -9.01 -21.67 13.26
C GLY A 121 -9.98 -21.41 12.11
N ASP A 122 -11.17 -22.01 12.22
CA ASP A 122 -12.18 -22.03 11.15
C ASP A 122 -13.30 -21.00 11.36
N ASP A 123 -13.26 -20.24 12.45
CA ASP A 123 -14.24 -19.20 12.76
C ASP A 123 -13.74 -17.80 12.37
N PRO A 124 -14.64 -16.89 11.93
CA PRO A 124 -14.28 -15.49 11.75
C PRO A 124 -13.80 -14.83 13.06
N CYS A 125 -12.82 -13.93 12.96
CA CYS A 125 -12.41 -13.08 14.08
C CYS A 125 -13.10 -11.73 13.95
N ALA A 126 -13.89 -11.34 14.96
CA ALA A 126 -14.56 -10.05 15.01
C ALA A 126 -13.98 -9.20 16.14
N LEU A 127 -13.76 -7.92 15.87
CA LEU A 127 -13.18 -6.98 16.83
C LEU A 127 -13.75 -5.57 16.68
N VAL A 128 -13.49 -4.75 17.70
CA VAL A 128 -13.73 -3.30 17.67
C VAL A 128 -12.41 -2.59 17.85
N ASP A 129 -12.08 -1.71 16.91
CA ASP A 129 -10.93 -0.82 16.93
C ASP A 129 -11.37 0.60 17.29
N PHE A 130 -10.77 1.14 18.36
CA PHE A 130 -11.02 2.49 18.87
C PHE A 130 -10.03 3.53 18.31
N SER A 131 -9.14 3.13 17.40
CA SER A 131 -8.18 4.03 16.78
C SER A 131 -8.68 4.69 15.50
N GLY A 132 -9.37 3.93 14.64
CA GLY A 132 -9.71 4.36 13.28
C GLY A 132 -8.52 4.33 12.31
N ASP A 133 -7.28 4.16 12.79
CA ASP A 133 -6.04 4.22 12.02
C ASP A 133 -6.04 3.20 10.87
N TYR A 134 -6.58 2.01 11.13
CA TYR A 134 -6.68 0.96 10.12
C TYR A 134 -7.64 1.33 8.99
N SER A 135 -8.83 1.82 9.32
CA SER A 135 -9.80 2.29 8.31
C SER A 135 -9.24 3.46 7.49
N HIS A 136 -8.52 4.37 8.14
CA HIS A 136 -7.83 5.49 7.50
C HIS A 136 -6.74 5.01 6.53
N LEU A 137 -5.91 4.04 6.94
CA LEU A 137 -4.86 3.45 6.12
C LEU A 137 -5.44 2.77 4.87
N ILE A 138 -6.52 2.00 5.04
CA ILE A 138 -7.27 1.40 3.94
C ILE A 138 -7.83 2.46 2.99
N ALA A 139 -8.45 3.52 3.53
CA ALA A 139 -9.02 4.59 2.71
C ALA A 139 -7.98 5.26 1.82
N ALA A 140 -6.81 5.56 2.37
CA ALA A 140 -5.70 6.16 1.63
C ALA A 140 -5.17 5.23 0.53
N GLY A 141 -5.01 3.93 0.83
CA GLY A 141 -4.56 2.92 -0.14
C GLY A 141 -5.52 2.76 -1.31
N ASP A 142 -6.82 2.64 -1.01
CA ASP A 142 -7.87 2.56 -2.02
C ASP A 142 -7.94 3.82 -2.89
N ALA A 143 -7.86 5.01 -2.28
CA ALA A 143 -7.88 6.28 -2.99
C ALA A 143 -6.68 6.39 -3.94
N TYR A 144 -5.47 6.11 -3.43
CA TYR A 144 -4.26 6.09 -4.26
C TYR A 144 -4.40 5.14 -5.44
N ARG A 145 -4.85 3.90 -5.22
CA ARG A 145 -5.02 2.93 -6.30
C ARG A 145 -5.99 3.41 -7.38
N ARG A 146 -7.13 3.98 -6.98
CA ARG A 146 -8.11 4.54 -7.92
C ARG A 146 -7.53 5.70 -8.75
N MET A 147 -6.72 6.55 -8.13
CA MET A 147 -6.08 7.69 -8.80
C MET A 147 -4.90 7.25 -9.68
N ALA A 148 -4.17 6.21 -9.28
CA ALA A 148 -2.98 5.72 -9.96
C ALA A 148 -3.26 4.71 -11.07
N GLU A 149 -4.43 4.04 -11.05
CA GLU A 149 -4.86 3.17 -12.14
C GLU A 149 -5.02 3.99 -13.44
N PRO A 150 -4.41 3.55 -14.57
CA PRO A 150 -4.61 4.25 -15.83
C PRO A 150 -6.10 4.24 -16.16
N ALA A 151 -6.69 5.42 -16.37
CA ALA A 151 -8.04 5.53 -16.89
C ALA A 151 -8.18 4.61 -18.11
N ARG A 152 -9.15 3.67 -18.08
CA ARG A 152 -9.46 2.86 -19.27
C ARG A 152 -9.63 3.82 -20.45
N PRO A 153 -8.94 3.62 -21.58
CA PRO A 153 -9.05 4.53 -22.70
C PRO A 153 -10.49 4.49 -23.22
N SER A 154 -11.29 5.49 -22.86
CA SER A 154 -12.48 5.82 -23.61
C SER A 154 -12.01 6.30 -24.98
N ARG A 155 -12.54 5.68 -26.04
CA ARG A 155 -12.26 6.07 -27.44
C ARG A 155 -12.38 7.59 -27.58
N GLY A 156 -11.25 8.28 -27.74
CA GLY A 156 -11.22 9.68 -28.17
C GLY A 156 -10.88 10.77 -27.14
N HIS A 157 -10.43 10.45 -25.92
CA HIS A 157 -9.88 11.48 -25.02
C HIS A 157 -8.47 11.13 -24.54
N ARG A 158 -7.47 11.91 -24.98
CA ARG A 158 -6.18 12.03 -24.28
C ARG A 158 -6.43 12.82 -22.99
N GLY A 159 -7.02 12.17 -22.00
CA GLY A 159 -7.20 12.75 -20.67
C GLY A 159 -5.84 13.06 -20.05
N ILE A 160 -5.69 14.26 -19.49
CA ILE A 160 -4.53 14.66 -18.70
C ILE A 160 -4.33 13.61 -17.60
N ARG A 161 -3.13 13.05 -17.49
CA ARG A 161 -2.75 12.21 -16.35
C ARG A 161 -2.77 13.10 -15.10
N THR A 162 -3.66 12.84 -14.14
CA THR A 162 -3.57 13.49 -12.83
C THR A 162 -2.36 12.95 -12.08
N ASP A 163 -1.68 13.83 -11.34
CA ASP A 163 -0.65 13.41 -10.41
C ASP A 163 -1.35 12.87 -9.15
N ALA A 164 -1.54 11.55 -9.11
CA ALA A 164 -2.19 10.84 -8.01
C ALA A 164 -1.59 11.21 -6.64
N VAL A 165 -0.30 11.53 -6.57
CA VAL A 165 0.36 11.93 -5.33
C VAL A 165 -0.13 13.31 -4.88
N ALA A 166 -0.18 14.27 -5.82
CA ALA A 166 -0.65 15.62 -5.54
C ALA A 166 -2.13 15.64 -5.16
N GLU A 167 -2.95 14.83 -5.83
CA GLU A 167 -4.39 14.68 -5.57
C GLU A 167 -4.65 14.07 -4.20
N LEU A 168 -3.95 12.98 -3.86
CA LEU A 168 -4.08 12.33 -2.55
C LEU A 168 -3.70 13.27 -1.40
N ARG A 169 -2.63 14.06 -1.55
CA ARG A 169 -2.26 15.09 -0.57
C ARG A 169 -3.25 16.26 -0.50
N ALA A 170 -3.91 16.58 -1.61
CA ALA A 170 -4.96 17.60 -1.62
C ALA A 170 -6.21 17.12 -0.86
N ASP A 171 -6.57 15.84 -1.00
CA ASP A 171 -7.63 15.21 -0.23
C ASP A 171 -7.32 15.22 1.27
N ALA A 172 -6.07 14.93 1.65
CA ALA A 172 -5.63 15.03 3.04
C ALA A 172 -5.74 16.45 3.60
N ARG A 173 -5.23 17.46 2.87
CA ARG A 173 -5.34 18.88 3.29
C ARG A 173 -6.78 19.37 3.41
N ALA A 174 -7.69 18.78 2.65
CA ALA A 174 -9.10 19.11 2.69
C ALA A 174 -9.89 18.30 3.74
N GLY A 175 -9.22 17.47 4.56
CA GLY A 175 -9.85 16.64 5.58
C GLY A 175 -10.66 15.47 5.03
N ARG A 176 -10.52 15.12 3.74
CA ARG A 176 -11.21 13.98 3.12
C ARG A 176 -10.51 12.64 3.40
N LEU A 177 -9.22 12.70 3.72
CA LEU A 177 -8.38 11.56 4.09
C LEU A 177 -7.51 11.95 5.28
N ASP A 178 -7.14 10.96 6.08
CA ASP A 178 -6.16 11.15 7.15
C ASP A 178 -4.76 11.40 6.56
N GLY A 179 -4.07 12.43 7.07
CA GLY A 179 -2.77 12.84 6.56
C GLY A 179 -1.65 11.85 6.86
N ALA A 180 -1.66 11.21 8.03
CA ALA A 180 -0.64 10.23 8.41
C ALA A 180 -0.77 8.96 7.55
N ALA A 181 -1.99 8.46 7.39
CA ALA A 181 -2.30 7.35 6.50
C ALA A 181 -1.86 7.61 5.06
N VAL A 182 -2.10 8.82 4.54
CA VAL A 182 -1.67 9.23 3.20
C VAL A 182 -0.16 9.16 3.04
N GLU A 183 0.62 9.73 3.98
CA GLU A 183 2.08 9.69 3.87
C GLU A 183 2.65 8.27 4.04
N ILE A 184 2.03 7.41 4.86
CA ILE A 184 2.39 5.99 4.94
C ILE A 184 2.25 5.32 3.57
N VAL A 185 1.11 5.48 2.90
CA VAL A 185 0.84 4.89 1.58
C VAL A 185 1.82 5.43 0.54
N LEU A 186 2.03 6.75 0.49
CA LEU A 186 2.96 7.38 -0.45
C LEU A 186 4.40 6.89 -0.25
N SER A 187 4.84 6.74 1.00
CA SER A 187 6.16 6.19 1.31
C SER A 187 6.33 4.75 0.79
N ALA A 188 5.29 3.93 0.88
CA ALA A 188 5.28 2.55 0.41
C ALA A 188 5.38 2.48 -1.12
N VAL A 189 4.62 3.33 -1.80
CA VAL A 189 4.65 3.49 -3.26
C VAL A 189 6.04 3.92 -3.74
N SER A 190 6.64 4.95 -3.13
CA SER A 190 7.98 5.42 -3.52
C SER A 190 9.05 4.34 -3.30
N ARG A 191 9.01 3.62 -2.16
CA ARG A 191 9.92 2.49 -1.91
C ARG A 191 9.77 1.38 -2.96
N ARG A 192 8.52 1.03 -3.31
CA ARG A 192 8.25 0.02 -4.36
C ARG A 192 8.74 0.49 -5.72
N SER A 193 8.48 1.74 -6.11
CA SER A 193 8.95 2.32 -7.37
C SER A 193 10.49 2.27 -7.46
N ARG A 194 11.19 2.60 -6.37
CA ARG A 194 12.65 2.49 -6.28
C ARG A 194 13.14 1.04 -6.31
N ARG A 195 12.48 0.10 -5.64
CA ARG A 195 12.84 -1.34 -5.74
C ARG A 195 12.66 -1.87 -7.18
N LEU A 196 11.65 -1.38 -7.90
CA LEU A 196 11.40 -1.74 -9.30
C LEU A 196 12.27 -0.96 -10.29
N SER A 197 13.00 0.07 -9.84
CA SER A 197 13.86 0.91 -10.67
C SER A 197 15.28 0.87 -10.11
N GLY A 198 16.14 0.05 -10.72
CA GLY A 198 17.57 0.08 -10.53
C GLY A 198 18.21 1.39 -11.03
N PRO A 199 19.54 1.51 -10.94
CA PRO A 199 20.28 2.72 -11.33
C PRO A 199 19.86 3.25 -12.70
N ALA A 200 19.72 4.57 -12.83
CA ALA A 200 19.26 5.24 -14.06
C ALA A 200 17.90 4.74 -14.63
N GLY A 201 17.03 4.17 -13.80
CA GLY A 201 15.70 3.69 -14.23
C GLY A 201 15.73 2.36 -14.98
N LEU A 202 16.80 1.57 -14.79
CA LEU A 202 16.86 0.20 -15.27
C LEU A 202 15.89 -0.68 -14.49
N THR A 203 15.11 -1.51 -15.18
CA THR A 203 14.30 -2.56 -14.52
C THR A 203 15.20 -3.62 -13.86
N PRO A 204 14.67 -4.47 -12.96
CA PRO A 204 15.46 -5.56 -12.39
C PRO A 204 16.08 -6.46 -13.47
N ARG A 205 15.32 -6.77 -14.52
CA ARG A 205 15.79 -7.57 -15.65
C ARG A 205 16.86 -6.88 -16.48
N GLU A 206 16.75 -5.57 -16.70
CA GLU A 206 17.79 -4.80 -17.37
C GLU A 206 19.06 -4.69 -16.53
N THR A 207 18.93 -4.64 -15.20
CA THR A 207 20.06 -4.66 -14.26
C THR A 207 20.79 -6.01 -14.31
N GLU A 208 20.06 -7.13 -14.33
CA GLU A 208 20.66 -8.46 -14.54
C GLU A 208 21.44 -8.53 -15.86
N VAL A 209 20.84 -8.06 -16.97
CA VAL A 209 21.52 -8.01 -18.26
C VAL A 209 22.77 -7.13 -18.21
N LEU A 210 22.70 -5.96 -17.55
CA LEU A 210 23.83 -5.05 -17.37
C LEU A 210 24.97 -5.71 -16.59
N VAL A 211 24.66 -6.43 -15.51
CA VAL A 211 25.64 -7.18 -14.72
C VAL A 211 26.32 -8.23 -15.59
N LEU A 212 25.56 -9.03 -16.34
CA LEU A 212 26.13 -10.07 -17.22
C LEU A 212 27.05 -9.49 -18.30
N ILE A 213 26.69 -8.37 -18.92
CA ILE A 213 27.59 -7.74 -19.90
C ILE A 213 28.79 -7.07 -19.22
N ALA A 214 28.64 -6.51 -18.03
CA ALA A 214 29.75 -5.91 -17.29
C ALA A 214 30.77 -6.98 -16.85
N THR A 215 30.33 -8.23 -16.60
CA THR A 215 31.20 -9.37 -16.26
C THR A 215 31.74 -10.16 -17.46
N GLY A 216 31.51 -9.69 -18.70
CA GLY A 216 32.12 -10.31 -19.89
C GLY A 216 31.22 -11.24 -20.71
N ALA A 217 29.94 -11.44 -20.35
CA ALA A 217 29.03 -12.26 -21.14
C ALA A 217 28.69 -11.63 -22.52
N SER A 218 28.79 -12.42 -23.58
CA SER A 218 28.27 -12.08 -24.91
C SER A 218 26.74 -12.13 -24.95
N ALA A 219 26.11 -11.50 -25.96
CA ALA A 219 24.65 -11.56 -26.12
C ALA A 219 24.10 -12.99 -26.21
N LYS A 220 24.88 -13.95 -26.75
CA LYS A 220 24.52 -15.38 -26.77
C LYS A 220 24.57 -16.01 -25.37
N GLN A 221 25.54 -15.64 -24.54
CA GLN A 221 25.63 -16.12 -23.16
C GLN A 221 24.53 -15.53 -22.28
N VAL A 222 24.27 -14.21 -22.39
CA VAL A 222 23.14 -13.54 -21.74
C VAL A 222 21.84 -14.25 -22.10
N ALA A 223 21.59 -14.48 -23.40
CA ALA A 223 20.40 -15.18 -23.87
C ALA A 223 20.21 -16.55 -23.23
N ARG A 224 21.30 -17.34 -23.16
CA ARG A 224 21.30 -18.68 -22.55
C ARG A 224 21.00 -18.63 -21.05
N MET A 225 21.66 -17.75 -20.31
CA MET A 225 21.51 -17.62 -18.86
C MET A 225 20.11 -17.12 -18.48
N LEU A 226 19.50 -16.32 -19.34
CA LEU A 226 18.22 -15.67 -19.10
C LEU A 226 17.02 -16.39 -19.74
N GLY A 227 17.23 -17.47 -20.50
CA GLY A 227 16.15 -18.21 -21.17
C GLY A 227 15.44 -17.39 -22.26
N ILE A 228 16.16 -16.51 -22.96
CA ILE A 228 15.62 -15.64 -24.04
C ILE A 228 16.39 -15.86 -25.35
N THR A 229 15.92 -15.27 -26.45
CA THR A 229 16.65 -15.37 -27.74
C THR A 229 17.86 -14.42 -27.78
N PRO A 230 18.92 -14.74 -28.55
CA PRO A 230 20.05 -13.83 -28.77
C PRO A 230 19.65 -12.46 -29.33
N LYS A 231 18.61 -12.42 -30.18
CA LYS A 231 18.05 -11.17 -30.71
C LYS A 231 17.43 -10.32 -29.60
N THR A 232 16.65 -10.94 -28.71
CA THR A 232 16.06 -10.27 -27.53
C THR A 232 17.14 -9.72 -26.61
N ALA A 233 18.21 -10.49 -26.35
CA ALA A 233 19.34 -10.04 -25.54
C ALA A 233 20.05 -8.83 -26.15
N ALA A 234 20.30 -8.83 -27.47
CA ALA A 234 20.89 -7.67 -28.16
C ALA A 234 20.02 -6.41 -28.03
N THR A 235 18.70 -6.54 -28.20
CA THR A 235 17.76 -5.43 -28.01
C THR A 235 17.73 -4.91 -26.58
N HIS A 236 17.84 -5.79 -25.57
CA HIS A 236 17.98 -5.34 -24.18
C HIS A 236 19.25 -4.52 -23.97
N ILE A 237 20.39 -4.96 -24.51
CA ILE A 237 21.68 -4.27 -24.38
C ILE A 237 21.61 -2.87 -25.01
N GLU A 238 21.05 -2.73 -26.21
CA GLU A 238 20.88 -1.43 -26.87
C GLU A 238 20.02 -0.46 -26.05
N ARG A 239 18.90 -0.95 -25.50
CA ARG A 239 18.03 -0.14 -24.64
C ARG A 239 18.69 0.26 -23.34
N ILE A 240 19.47 -0.63 -22.74
CA ILE A 240 20.23 -0.35 -21.52
C ILE A 240 21.24 0.76 -21.80
N TYR A 241 21.99 0.66 -22.90
CA TYR A 241 22.96 1.68 -23.30
C TYR A 241 22.31 3.05 -23.48
N ALA A 242 21.17 3.10 -24.15
CA ALA A 242 20.39 4.33 -24.29
C ALA A 242 19.92 4.88 -22.93
N LYS A 243 19.41 4.03 -22.03
CA LYS A 243 18.93 4.44 -20.70
C LYS A 243 20.03 4.98 -19.79
N ILE A 244 21.21 4.37 -19.81
CA ILE A 244 22.36 4.81 -18.99
C ILE A 244 23.25 5.84 -19.70
N ALA A 245 22.82 6.31 -20.89
CA ALA A 245 23.52 7.29 -21.72
C ALA A 245 24.97 6.92 -22.05
N VAL A 246 25.22 5.65 -22.42
CA VAL A 246 26.54 5.17 -22.88
C VAL A 246 26.43 4.52 -24.26
N THR A 247 27.57 4.40 -24.94
CA THR A 247 27.63 3.84 -26.30
C THR A 247 28.55 2.62 -26.41
N SER A 248 29.25 2.24 -25.34
CA SER A 248 30.23 1.15 -25.37
C SER A 248 30.11 0.24 -24.15
N ARG A 249 30.55 -1.00 -24.34
CA ARG A 249 30.61 -2.01 -23.28
C ARG A 249 31.53 -1.60 -22.13
N ALA A 250 32.65 -0.95 -22.43
CA ALA A 250 33.57 -0.44 -21.43
C ALA A 250 32.91 0.65 -20.57
N ALA A 251 32.15 1.57 -21.19
CA ALA A 251 31.40 2.58 -20.47
C ALA A 251 30.26 1.98 -19.63
N ALA A 252 29.55 0.97 -20.14
CA ALA A 252 28.54 0.24 -19.37
C ALA A 252 29.12 -0.53 -18.17
N THR A 253 30.30 -1.13 -18.34
CA THR A 253 31.03 -1.80 -17.24
C THR A 253 31.43 -0.79 -16.16
N ARG A 254 31.96 0.36 -16.55
CA ARG A 254 32.28 1.46 -15.62
C ARG A 254 31.04 1.96 -14.89
N PHE A 255 29.92 2.12 -15.59
CA PHE A 255 28.65 2.50 -14.97
C PHE A 255 28.23 1.49 -13.90
N ALA A 256 28.33 0.19 -14.20
CA ALA A 256 27.97 -0.87 -13.27
C ALA A 256 28.86 -0.86 -12.00
N ILE A 257 30.17 -0.64 -12.15
CA ILE A 257 31.10 -0.49 -11.01
C ILE A 257 30.74 0.74 -10.17
N HIS A 258 30.54 1.90 -10.81
CA HIS A 258 30.23 3.15 -10.10
C HIS A 258 28.93 3.06 -9.28
N HIS A 259 27.99 2.22 -9.71
CA HIS A 259 26.72 2.00 -9.01
C HIS A 259 26.71 0.75 -8.13
N GLY A 260 27.87 0.12 -7.88
CA GLY A 260 28.01 -1.03 -7.00
C GLY A 260 27.27 -2.28 -7.49
N LEU A 261 27.02 -2.40 -8.80
CA LEU A 261 26.34 -3.55 -9.40
C LEU A 261 27.29 -4.73 -9.62
N ILE A 262 28.59 -4.45 -9.73
CA ILE A 262 29.67 -5.43 -9.77
C ILE A 262 30.85 -4.87 -8.97
N ASP A 263 31.52 -5.72 -8.20
CA ASP A 263 32.74 -5.33 -7.52
C ASP A 263 33.92 -5.33 -8.52
N PRO A 264 34.71 -4.25 -8.57
CA PRO A 264 36.01 -4.31 -9.23
C PRO A 264 36.89 -5.17 -8.33
N VAL A 265 37.39 -6.30 -8.86
CA VAL A 265 38.28 -7.30 -8.22
C VAL A 265 37.56 -8.59 -7.78
N CYS A 266 37.52 -9.56 -8.71
CA CYS A 266 37.97 -10.94 -8.51
C CYS A 266 39.04 -11.22 -9.56
#